data_AF-A0A6P0SKQ5-F1
#
_entry.id   AF-A0A6P0SKQ5-F1
#
_cell.length_a   1.000
_cell.length_b   1.000
_cell.length_c   1.000
_cell.angle_alpha   90.00
_cell.angle_beta   90.00
_cell.angle_gamma   90.00
#
_symmetry.space_group_name_H-M   'P 1'
#
loop_
_entity.id
_entity.type
_entity.pdbx_description
1 polymer ?
#
loop_
_entity_poly.entity_id
_entity_poly.type
_entity_poly.pdbx_seq_one_letter_code
_entity_poly.pdbx_strand_id
1 'polypeptide(L)'
;TPSWVPIVLEPGKDAIWLEVPFTSLPKEQGEVSEQDTMLDGKNLGIAVDRVRIVANNKFLTANPAAKRLLELISIPIEDVNAQQKLVQEGESNSKDFRRHAEEWVKKNQDKFDGWVEEARKTGTNLSEK
;
A
#
# COMPACT_ATOMS: atom_id res chain seq x y z
N THR A 1 -8.53 -3.59 -1.77
CA THR A 1 -7.94 -4.10 -0.51
C THR A 1 -6.92 -5.19 -0.80
N PRO A 2 -5.83 -5.33 -0.02
CA PRO A 2 -4.91 -6.46 -0.15
C PRO A 2 -5.61 -7.81 0.10
N SER A 3 -5.28 -8.83 -0.70
CA SER A 3 -5.85 -10.18 -0.62
C SER A 3 -4.96 -11.20 -1.31
N TRP A 4 -4.98 -12.46 -0.86
CA TRP A 4 -4.32 -13.58 -1.55
C TRP A 4 -5.11 -14.08 -2.76
N VAL A 5 -6.43 -13.83 -2.81
CA VAL A 5 -7.33 -14.36 -3.85
C VAL A 5 -6.89 -13.99 -5.27
N PRO A 6 -6.50 -12.73 -5.57
CA PRO A 6 -6.06 -12.35 -6.91
C PRO A 6 -4.75 -13.02 -7.36
N ILE A 7 -4.00 -13.67 -6.44
CA ILE A 7 -2.82 -14.46 -6.78
C ILE A 7 -3.21 -15.87 -7.26
N VAL A 8 -4.37 -16.37 -6.82
CA VAL A 8 -4.88 -17.70 -7.21
C VAL A 8 -5.84 -17.62 -8.38
N LEU A 9 -6.66 -16.58 -8.42
CA LEU A 9 -7.62 -16.30 -9.50
C LEU A 9 -7.21 -15.00 -10.16
N GLU A 10 -6.49 -15.08 -11.28
CA GLU A 10 -5.97 -13.91 -11.98
C GLU A 10 -7.15 -13.09 -12.57
N PRO A 11 -7.34 -11.82 -12.16
CA PRO A 11 -8.39 -10.98 -12.72
C PRO A 11 -8.22 -10.79 -14.23
N GLY A 12 -9.32 -10.92 -14.98
CA GLY A 12 -9.33 -10.85 -16.44
C GLY A 12 -8.99 -12.16 -17.15
N LYS A 13 -8.52 -13.18 -16.42
CA LYS A 13 -8.22 -14.51 -16.96
C LYS A 13 -9.08 -15.59 -16.31
N ASP A 14 -8.99 -15.73 -14.99
CA ASP A 14 -9.72 -16.76 -14.22
C ASP A 14 -11.00 -16.19 -13.58
N ALA A 15 -11.03 -14.88 -13.31
CA ALA A 15 -12.17 -14.20 -12.70
C ALA A 15 -12.43 -12.84 -13.36
N ILE A 16 -13.70 -12.43 -13.39
CA ILE A 16 -14.10 -11.08 -13.80
C ILE A 16 -14.89 -10.39 -12.70
N TRP A 17 -14.74 -9.07 -12.62
CA TRP A 17 -15.63 -8.26 -11.79
C TRP A 17 -16.95 -8.00 -12.51
N LEU A 18 -18.06 -8.18 -11.80
CA LEU A 18 -19.38 -7.82 -12.29
C LEU A 18 -19.68 -6.37 -11.87
N GLU A 19 -19.83 -5.51 -12.88
CA GLU A 19 -20.12 -4.10 -12.66
C GLU A 19 -21.57 -3.87 -12.20
N VAL A 20 -21.78 -2.76 -11.48
CA VAL A 20 -23.12 -2.30 -11.10
C VAL A 20 -23.53 -1.10 -11.97
N PRO A 21 -24.83 -0.89 -12.21
CA PRO A 21 -25.29 0.21 -13.06
C PRO A 21 -25.18 1.60 -12.41
N PHE A 22 -25.05 1.67 -11.08
CA PHE A 22 -24.87 2.92 -10.33
C PHE A 22 -24.34 2.65 -8.92
N THR A 23 -23.70 3.66 -8.33
CA THR A 23 -23.18 3.61 -6.96
C THR A 23 -24.30 3.83 -5.94
N SER A 24 -24.47 2.90 -4.99
CA SER A 24 -25.53 2.95 -3.98
C SER A 24 -25.02 2.51 -2.60
N LEU A 25 -24.04 3.26 -2.09
CA LEU A 25 -23.40 2.96 -0.80
C LEU A 25 -24.16 3.58 0.39
N PRO A 26 -24.07 2.98 1.60
CA PRO A 26 -24.67 3.52 2.81
C PRO A 26 -24.15 4.93 3.13
N LYS A 27 -25.01 5.81 3.64
CA LYS A 27 -24.65 7.21 3.94
C LYS A 27 -23.56 7.34 5.00
N GLU A 28 -23.41 6.33 5.85
CA GLU A 28 -22.38 6.24 6.89
C GLU A 28 -20.96 6.18 6.31
N GLN A 29 -20.81 5.80 5.04
CA GLN A 29 -19.53 5.81 4.33
C GLN A 29 -19.13 7.22 3.82
N GLY A 30 -19.96 8.22 4.08
CA GLY A 30 -19.74 9.60 3.65
C GLY A 30 -20.13 9.84 2.20
N GLU A 31 -19.66 10.95 1.65
CA GLU A 31 -19.91 11.32 0.25
C GLU A 31 -18.95 10.55 -0.67
N VAL A 32 -19.41 9.38 -1.13
CA VAL A 32 -18.71 8.59 -2.17
C VAL A 32 -19.35 8.91 -3.52
N SER A 33 -18.57 9.47 -4.44
CA SER A 33 -19.03 9.74 -5.80
C SER A 33 -18.97 8.48 -6.66
N GLU A 34 -19.64 8.50 -7.81
CA GLU A 34 -19.50 7.42 -8.80
C GLU A 34 -18.03 7.20 -9.19
N GLN A 35 -17.27 8.28 -9.36
CA GLN A 35 -15.85 8.24 -9.71
C GLN A 35 -15.00 7.52 -8.66
N ASP A 36 -15.38 7.58 -7.38
CA ASP A 36 -14.67 6.87 -6.30
C ASP A 36 -14.88 5.34 -6.36
N THR A 37 -15.88 4.88 -7.11
CA THR A 37 -16.19 3.47 -7.33
C THR A 37 -15.79 2.96 -8.70
N MET A 38 -15.28 3.83 -9.57
CA MET A 38 -14.81 3.46 -10.91
C MET A 38 -13.38 2.94 -10.85
N LEU A 39 -13.14 1.79 -11.51
CA LEU A 39 -11.80 1.28 -11.79
C LEU A 39 -11.77 0.73 -13.21
N ASP A 40 -10.80 1.16 -14.01
CA ASP A 40 -10.61 0.74 -15.40
C ASP A 40 -11.90 0.79 -16.25
N GLY A 41 -12.70 1.83 -16.04
CA GLY A 41 -13.96 2.05 -16.77
C GLY A 41 -15.15 1.21 -16.27
N LYS A 42 -15.01 0.46 -15.19
CA LYS A 42 -16.09 -0.33 -14.58
C LYS A 42 -16.50 0.24 -13.23
N ASN A 43 -17.79 0.28 -12.96
CA ASN A 43 -18.31 0.64 -11.64
C ASN A 43 -18.27 -0.60 -10.73
N LEU A 44 -17.42 -0.57 -9.71
CA LEU A 44 -17.24 -1.68 -8.78
C LEU A 44 -18.37 -1.76 -7.74
N GLY A 45 -19.18 -0.71 -7.60
CA GLY A 45 -20.23 -0.58 -6.58
C GLY A 45 -19.72 -0.30 -5.17
N ILE A 46 -18.40 -0.34 -4.98
CA ILE A 46 -17.69 -0.04 -3.73
C ILE A 46 -16.57 0.95 -3.99
N ALA A 47 -16.24 1.77 -3.00
CA ALA A 47 -15.14 2.73 -3.11
C ALA A 47 -13.79 2.02 -3.26
N VAL A 48 -12.94 2.54 -4.15
CA VAL A 48 -11.57 2.04 -4.32
C VAL A 48 -10.73 2.43 -3.11
N ASP A 49 -10.29 1.41 -2.36
CA ASP A 49 -9.45 1.60 -1.18
C ASP A 49 -8.09 2.23 -1.51
N ARG A 50 -7.64 3.12 -0.63
CA ARG A 50 -6.29 3.72 -0.67
C ARG A 50 -5.60 3.54 0.68
N VAL A 51 -4.58 2.69 0.72
CA VAL A 51 -3.75 2.48 1.92
C VAL A 51 -2.70 3.58 2.00
N ARG A 52 -2.60 4.25 3.16
CA ARG A 52 -1.68 5.36 3.38
C ARG A 52 -0.96 5.22 4.72
N ILE A 53 0.25 5.75 4.79
CA ILE A 53 0.98 5.92 6.04
C ILE A 53 0.43 7.16 6.76
N VAL A 54 0.13 7.01 8.05
CA VAL A 54 -0.29 8.11 8.93
C VAL A 54 0.67 8.17 10.11
N ALA A 55 1.10 9.37 10.47
CA ALA A 55 2.05 9.58 11.56
C ALA A 55 1.71 10.85 12.37
N ASN A 56 2.19 10.90 13.60
CA ASN A 56 1.98 12.03 14.50
C ASN A 56 2.74 13.28 14.02
N ASN A 57 2.07 14.44 13.98
CA ASN A 57 2.68 15.68 13.51
C ASN A 57 3.92 16.11 14.32
N LYS A 58 3.92 15.96 15.65
CA LYS A 58 5.08 16.31 16.49
C LYS A 58 6.27 15.41 16.18
N PHE A 59 6.02 14.12 15.94
CA PHE A 59 7.06 13.17 15.53
C PHE A 59 7.68 13.56 14.18
N LEU A 60 6.85 13.91 13.19
CA LEU A 60 7.33 14.29 11.86
C LEU A 60 8.14 15.60 11.88
N THR A 61 7.76 16.57 12.70
CA THR A 61 8.54 17.81 12.89
C THR A 61 9.90 17.54 13.53
N ALA A 62 9.95 16.66 14.53
CA ALA A 62 11.20 16.29 15.21
C ALA A 62 12.10 15.36 14.38
N ASN A 63 11.53 14.64 13.40
CA ASN A 63 12.23 13.62 12.61
C ASN A 63 12.03 13.85 11.10
N PRO A 64 12.65 14.89 10.52
CA PRO A 64 12.45 15.26 9.13
C PRO A 64 12.93 14.20 8.13
N ALA A 65 13.99 13.46 8.46
CA ALA A 65 14.42 12.31 7.66
C ALA A 65 13.36 11.20 7.67
N ALA A 66 12.76 10.89 8.83
CA ALA A 66 11.68 9.90 8.91
C ALA A 66 10.44 10.39 8.16
N LYS A 67 10.08 11.67 8.25
CA LYS A 67 9.00 12.27 7.45
C LYS A 67 9.23 12.03 5.96
N ARG A 68 10.43 12.37 5.46
CA ARG A 68 10.76 12.19 4.06
C ARG A 68 10.70 10.73 3.64
N LEU A 69 11.21 9.81 4.47
CA LEU A 69 11.13 8.38 4.20
C LEU A 69 9.68 7.90 4.07
N LEU A 70 8.80 8.29 4.98
CA LEU A 70 7.39 7.88 4.98
C LEU A 70 6.61 8.45 3.78
N GLU A 71 7.00 9.61 3.26
CA GLU A 71 6.45 10.19 2.02
C GLU A 71 6.89 9.44 0.75
N LEU A 72 8.07 8.80 0.79
CA LEU A 72 8.65 8.10 -0.36
C LEU A 72 8.22 6.64 -0.45
N ILE A 73 7.99 5.98 0.68
CA ILE A 73 7.62 4.57 0.73
C ILE A 73 6.34 4.33 -0.05
N SER A 74 6.44 3.48 -1.06
CA SER A 74 5.32 2.99 -1.85
C SER A 74 5.55 1.54 -2.23
N ILE A 75 4.68 0.66 -1.72
CA ILE A 75 4.71 -0.78 -1.96
C ILE A 75 3.55 -1.12 -2.91
N PRO A 76 3.82 -1.74 -4.08
CA PRO A 76 2.79 -2.20 -4.99
C PRO A 76 1.80 -3.15 -4.31
N ILE A 77 0.51 -3.08 -4.69
CA ILE A 77 -0.52 -3.92 -4.07
C ILE A 77 -0.28 -5.41 -4.38
N GLU A 78 0.33 -5.72 -5.52
CA GLU A 78 0.71 -7.05 -5.96
C GLU A 78 1.70 -7.71 -5.00
N ASP A 79 2.67 -6.94 -4.51
CA ASP A 79 3.65 -7.41 -3.53
C ASP A 79 2.99 -7.70 -2.17
N VAL A 80 2.03 -6.86 -1.77
CA VAL A 80 1.24 -7.10 -0.54
C VAL A 80 0.34 -8.32 -0.70
N ASN A 81 -0.25 -8.53 -1.87
CA ASN A 81 -1.06 -9.72 -2.17
C ASN A 81 -0.22 -11.00 -2.17
N ALA A 82 0.99 -10.96 -2.74
CA ALA A 82 1.94 -12.06 -2.69
C ALA A 82 2.33 -12.40 -1.24
N GLN A 83 2.55 -11.38 -0.41
CA GLN A 83 2.78 -11.56 1.02
C GLN A 83 1.57 -12.19 1.72
N GLN A 84 0.34 -11.77 1.42
CA GLN A 84 -0.89 -12.37 1.97
C GLN A 84 -1.05 -13.84 1.60
N LYS A 85 -0.60 -14.26 0.41
CA LYS A 85 -0.59 -15.67 0.03
C LYS A 85 0.32 -16.49 0.95
N LEU A 86 1.53 -16.01 1.26
CA LEU A 86 2.43 -16.69 2.20
C LEU A 86 1.79 -16.85 3.59
N VAL A 87 1.08 -15.83 4.07
CA VAL A 87 0.33 -15.91 5.34
C VAL A 87 -0.76 -16.98 5.27
N GLN A 88 -1.51 -17.01 4.17
CA GLN A 88 -2.57 -18.00 3.94
C GLN A 88 -1.99 -19.42 3.86
N GLU A 89 -0.76 -19.58 3.36
CA GLU A 89 -0.02 -20.85 3.30
C GLU A 89 0.62 -21.27 4.64
N GLY A 90 0.52 -20.43 5.68
CA GLY A 90 0.89 -20.75 7.06
C GLY A 90 1.98 -19.88 7.65
N GLU A 91 2.64 -19.03 6.85
CA GLU A 91 3.72 -18.12 7.29
C GLU A 91 3.15 -16.89 8.03
N SER A 92 2.52 -17.13 9.17
CA SER A 92 1.57 -16.21 9.85
C SER A 92 2.04 -15.70 11.21
N ASN A 93 3.32 -15.83 11.54
CA ASN A 93 3.89 -15.30 12.79
C ASN A 93 4.85 -14.14 12.55
N SER A 94 5.25 -13.44 13.63
CA SER A 94 6.10 -12.25 13.55
C SER A 94 7.47 -12.49 12.91
N LYS A 95 8.04 -13.70 13.04
CA LYS A 95 9.33 -14.02 12.39
C LYS A 95 9.16 -14.11 10.88
N ASP A 96 8.07 -14.69 10.42
CA ASP A 96 7.74 -14.75 9.00
C ASP A 96 7.48 -13.36 8.43
N PHE A 97 6.71 -12.51 9.11
CA PHE A 97 6.48 -11.14 8.65
C PHE A 97 7.77 -10.35 8.51
N ARG A 98 8.70 -10.51 9.46
CA ARG A 98 10.01 -9.87 9.39
C ARG A 98 10.81 -10.40 8.19
N ARG A 99 10.84 -11.71 8.00
CA ARG A 99 11.53 -12.35 6.87
C ARG A 99 10.94 -11.89 5.53
N HIS A 100 9.62 -11.85 5.37
CA HIS A 100 8.97 -11.35 4.15
C HIS A 100 9.39 -9.93 3.81
N ALA A 101 9.41 -9.04 4.81
CA ALA A 101 9.82 -7.66 4.62
C ALA A 101 11.31 -7.56 4.21
N GLU A 102 12.18 -8.32 4.85
CA GLU A 102 13.62 -8.36 4.51
C GLU A 102 13.86 -8.94 3.11
N GLU A 103 13.14 -9.99 2.72
CA GLU A 103 13.20 -10.56 1.38
C GLU A 103 12.68 -9.58 0.33
N TRP A 104 11.59 -8.85 0.62
CA TRP A 104 11.08 -7.81 -0.28
C TRP A 104 12.10 -6.68 -0.46
N VAL A 105 12.72 -6.20 0.63
CA VAL A 105 13.79 -5.19 0.56
C VAL A 105 14.95 -5.71 -0.27
N LYS A 106 15.42 -6.95 -0.05
CA LYS A 106 16.52 -7.55 -0.81
C LYS A 106 16.21 -7.64 -2.31
N LYS A 107 14.96 -7.94 -2.68
CA LYS A 107 14.50 -7.97 -4.08
C LYS A 107 14.35 -6.57 -4.70
N ASN A 108 14.15 -5.55 -3.87
CA ASN A 108 13.92 -4.16 -4.26
C ASN A 108 15.04 -3.23 -3.74
N GLN A 109 16.26 -3.73 -3.64
CA GLN A 109 17.34 -3.10 -2.90
C GLN A 109 17.61 -1.67 -3.37
N ASP A 110 17.78 -1.47 -4.69
CA ASP A 110 18.02 -0.14 -5.27
C ASP A 110 16.87 0.85 -4.98
N LYS A 111 15.62 0.38 -5.00
CA LYS A 111 14.43 1.19 -4.69
C LYS A 111 14.44 1.61 -3.22
N PHE A 112 14.69 0.64 -2.34
CA PHE A 112 14.73 0.87 -0.90
C PHE A 112 15.89 1.81 -0.52
N ASP A 113 17.09 1.56 -1.06
CA ASP A 113 18.26 2.38 -0.83
C ASP A 113 18.06 3.81 -1.34
N GLY A 114 17.45 3.98 -2.52
CA GLY A 114 17.06 5.30 -3.02
C GLY A 114 16.14 6.07 -2.07
N TRP A 115 15.17 5.41 -1.44
CA TRP A 115 14.33 6.04 -0.42
C TRP A 115 15.11 6.46 0.82
N VAL A 116 16.01 5.60 1.30
CA VAL A 116 16.82 5.85 2.51
C VAL A 116 17.83 6.97 2.26
N GLU A 117 18.50 6.97 1.11
CA GLU A 117 19.45 8.01 0.73
C GLU A 117 18.77 9.38 0.62
N GLU A 118 17.63 9.45 -0.07
CA GLU A 118 16.86 10.67 -0.22
C GLU A 118 16.36 11.21 1.14
N ALA A 119 15.89 10.32 2.01
CA ALA A 119 15.50 10.69 3.36
C ALA A 119 16.65 11.25 4.20
N ARG A 120 17.86 10.68 4.07
CA ARG A 120 19.05 11.13 4.82
C ARG A 120 19.48 12.56 4.47
N LYS A 121 19.38 12.95 3.19
CA LYS A 121 19.72 14.32 2.74
C LYS A 121 18.94 15.39 3.51
N THR A 122 17.68 15.11 3.85
CA THR A 122 16.84 16.05 4.62
C THR A 122 17.30 16.19 6.08
N GLY A 123 17.88 15.13 6.67
CA GLY A 123 18.45 15.17 8.02
C GLY A 123 19.78 15.95 8.09
N THR A 124 20.65 15.78 7.10
CA THR A 124 21.97 16.44 7.04
C THR A 124 21.85 17.96 6.80
N ASN A 125 20.88 18.39 5.99
CA ASN A 125 20.65 19.83 5.71
C ASN A 125 20.20 20.65 6.94
N LEU A 126 19.83 19.99 8.05
CA LEU A 126 19.46 20.65 9.30
C LEU A 126 20.59 20.72 10.32
N SER A 127 21.66 19.94 10.17
CA SER A 127 22.85 20.04 11.03
C SER A 127 23.83 21.14 10.60
N GLU A 128 23.59 21.77 9.45
CA GLU A 128 24.43 22.85 8.89
C GLU A 128 23.80 24.25 9.05
N LYS A 129 22.69 24.38 9.79
CA LYS A 129 22.05 25.65 10.17
C LYS A 129 22.03 25.82 11.68
#